data_AF-A0A4D6XDS8-F1
#
_entry.id   AF-A0A4D6XDS8-F1
#
_cell.length_a   1.000
_cell.length_b   1.000
_cell.length_c   1.000
_cell.angle_alpha   90.00
_cell.angle_beta   90.00
_cell.angle_gamma   90.00
#
_symmetry.space_group_name_H-M   'P 1'
#
loop_
_entity.id
_entity.type
_entity.pdbx_description
1 polymer ?
#
loop_
_entity_poly.entity_id
_entity_poly.type
_entity_poly.pdbx_seq_one_letter_code
_entity_poly.pdbx_strand_id
1 'polypeptide(L)'
;MDVRQFALLARQPSAALQPRQTFWGLSKRGLAFMLANMMFWHPLVAMADGIKVNGSGTSVGQAGNGVPIVNIAKPNGSGLSHNKFSDYNVGQQGVILNNATERTQSTQLGGIIIGNSNLGGRAASTILNEVNGGSPSQLKGYTEVAGKSAHVIVANPYGVTCNGCGFINTPKATLTTGKPVIENGQLQRYQVEQGSVAIEGAGLNANNVDQFEIITRSAKINAEIQARNLAVVAGSNDVDAKTLAATARAGDPSQAPQLAIDSSALGGMYANTIKLVGTEAGPWSTPRSASWTMLPGPCAPASTLA
;
A
#
# COMPACT_ATOMS: atom_id res chain seq x y z
N MET A 1 -25.61 73.95 -65.79
CA MET A 1 -24.48 73.19 -66.36
C MET A 1 -24.74 71.72 -66.09
N ASP A 2 -25.38 71.14 -67.09
CA ASP A 2 -25.26 69.80 -67.66
C ASP A 2 -24.43 68.72 -66.90
N VAL A 3 -24.89 67.48 -67.09
CA VAL A 3 -24.11 66.26 -67.36
C VAL A 3 -24.33 65.06 -66.40
N ARG A 4 -24.92 64.01 -67.00
CA ARG A 4 -24.69 62.54 -66.83
C ARG A 4 -25.36 61.77 -65.69
N GLN A 5 -25.76 60.50 -65.85
CA GLN A 5 -26.08 59.60 -66.98
C GLN A 5 -26.47 58.25 -66.33
N PHE A 6 -27.46 57.58 -66.93
CA PHE A 6 -27.68 56.14 -67.10
C PHE A 6 -27.56 55.12 -65.94
N ALA A 7 -28.74 54.52 -65.69
CA ALA A 7 -29.03 53.09 -65.81
C ALA A 7 -28.14 52.09 -65.03
N LEU A 8 -28.70 51.61 -63.90
CA LEU A 8 -28.25 50.40 -63.24
C LEU A 8 -29.12 49.19 -63.62
N LEU A 9 -28.41 48.10 -63.89
CA LEU A 9 -28.78 46.84 -64.50
C LEU A 9 -29.70 45.95 -63.66
N ALA A 10 -30.61 45.29 -64.39
CA ALA A 10 -30.96 43.88 -64.32
C ALA A 10 -31.29 43.22 -62.96
N ARG A 11 -32.58 42.92 -62.78
CA ARG A 11 -33.09 41.85 -61.93
C ARG A 11 -32.45 40.50 -62.30
N GLN A 12 -31.79 39.84 -61.35
CA GLN A 12 -31.55 38.40 -61.41
C GLN A 12 -32.46 37.70 -60.39
N PRO A 13 -33.15 36.59 -60.76
CA PRO A 13 -34.01 35.86 -59.85
C PRO A 13 -33.19 35.00 -58.88
N SER A 14 -33.56 35.02 -57.60
CA SER A 14 -32.98 34.20 -56.55
C SER A 14 -33.12 32.70 -56.84
N ALA A 15 -32.07 31.93 -56.60
CA ALA A 15 -32.05 30.47 -56.74
C ALA A 15 -33.13 29.79 -55.89
N ALA A 16 -33.85 28.82 -56.49
CA ALA A 16 -34.88 28.05 -55.82
C ALA A 16 -34.28 27.09 -54.76
N LEU A 17 -34.70 27.22 -53.51
CA LEU A 17 -34.34 26.29 -52.43
C LEU A 17 -35.12 24.97 -52.60
N GLN A 18 -34.41 23.86 -52.79
CA GLN A 18 -35.00 22.52 -52.72
C GLN A 18 -35.06 22.02 -51.27
N PRO A 19 -36.25 21.75 -50.69
CA PRO A 19 -36.36 21.15 -49.37
C PRO A 19 -36.22 19.62 -49.48
N ARG A 20 -35.23 19.03 -48.81
CA ARG A 20 -35.16 17.56 -48.60
C ARG A 20 -36.04 17.19 -47.41
N GLN A 21 -37.07 16.38 -47.65
CA GLN A 21 -38.13 16.07 -46.67
C GLN A 21 -37.86 14.92 -45.69
N THR A 22 -36.66 14.32 -45.65
CA THR A 22 -36.39 13.24 -44.68
C THR A 22 -34.96 13.26 -44.16
N PHE A 23 -34.83 13.71 -42.91
CA PHE A 23 -33.60 13.67 -42.12
C PHE A 23 -33.56 12.34 -41.34
N TRP A 24 -32.92 11.32 -41.89
CA TRP A 24 -32.60 10.08 -41.17
C TRP A 24 -31.42 10.32 -40.20
N GLY A 25 -31.63 11.18 -39.20
CA GLY A 25 -30.62 11.58 -38.22
C GLY A 25 -30.85 11.05 -36.80
N LEU A 26 -31.62 9.98 -36.64
CA LEU A 26 -32.04 9.46 -35.33
C LEU A 26 -31.20 8.29 -34.77
N SER A 27 -30.06 7.93 -35.39
CA SER A 27 -29.23 6.83 -34.86
C SER A 27 -27.98 7.26 -34.08
N LYS A 28 -27.45 8.47 -34.27
CA LYS A 28 -26.18 8.89 -33.62
C LYS A 28 -26.39 9.63 -32.30
N ARG A 29 -27.42 10.49 -32.22
CA ARG A 29 -27.72 11.24 -30.98
C ARG A 29 -28.29 10.34 -29.89
N GLY A 30 -29.17 9.40 -30.24
CA GLY A 30 -29.70 8.40 -29.30
C GLY A 30 -28.61 7.51 -28.73
N LEU A 31 -27.69 7.02 -29.58
CA LEU A 31 -26.53 6.24 -29.15
C LEU A 31 -25.62 7.04 -28.19
N ALA A 32 -25.37 8.32 -28.49
CA ALA A 32 -24.58 9.20 -27.64
C ALA A 32 -25.24 9.43 -26.26
N PHE A 33 -26.56 9.63 -26.23
CA PHE A 33 -27.29 9.75 -24.96
C PHE A 33 -27.29 8.43 -24.17
N MET A 34 -27.37 7.28 -24.84
CA MET A 34 -27.33 5.97 -24.19
C MET A 34 -25.93 5.68 -23.60
N LEU A 35 -24.86 6.00 -24.33
CA LEU A 35 -23.48 5.88 -23.83
C LEU A 35 -23.19 6.85 -22.69
N ALA A 36 -23.67 8.10 -22.77
CA ALA A 36 -23.51 9.09 -21.70
C ALA A 36 -24.26 8.67 -20.43
N ASN A 37 -25.48 8.15 -20.55
CA ASN A 37 -26.24 7.63 -19.40
C ASN A 37 -25.62 6.35 -18.84
N MET A 38 -25.10 5.46 -19.68
CA MET A 38 -24.30 4.33 -19.20
C MET A 38 -23.11 4.83 -18.38
N MET A 39 -22.28 5.75 -18.89
CA MET A 39 -21.15 6.30 -18.13
C MET A 39 -21.55 7.00 -16.82
N PHE A 40 -22.69 7.69 -16.80
CA PHE A 40 -23.18 8.41 -15.62
C PHE A 40 -23.83 7.49 -14.57
N TRP A 41 -24.37 6.35 -14.99
CA TRP A 41 -25.09 5.40 -14.13
C TRP A 41 -24.33 4.13 -13.79
N HIS A 42 -23.11 3.94 -14.30
CA HIS A 42 -22.23 2.93 -13.71
C HIS A 42 -21.90 3.38 -12.30
N PRO A 43 -22.30 2.64 -11.24
CA PRO A 43 -21.51 2.71 -10.03
C PRO A 43 -20.12 2.27 -10.46
N LEU A 44 -19.16 3.18 -10.49
CA LEU A 44 -17.76 2.82 -10.32
C LEU A 44 -17.67 2.19 -8.94
N VAL A 45 -18.10 0.94 -8.83
CA VAL A 45 -17.67 0.10 -7.74
C VAL A 45 -16.22 -0.18 -8.09
N ALA A 46 -15.35 0.73 -7.65
CA ALA A 46 -13.96 0.43 -7.46
C ALA A 46 -13.95 -0.68 -6.41
N MET A 47 -14.07 -1.93 -6.88
CA MET A 47 -13.76 -3.10 -6.10
C MET A 47 -12.26 -2.99 -5.85
N ALA A 48 -11.88 -2.29 -4.78
CA ALA A 48 -10.60 -2.59 -4.15
C ALA A 48 -10.71 -4.06 -3.77
N ASP A 49 -9.81 -4.91 -4.29
CA ASP A 49 -9.58 -6.24 -3.74
C ASP A 49 -9.47 -6.06 -2.23
N GLY A 50 -10.51 -6.45 -1.49
CA GLY A 50 -10.75 -5.93 -0.14
C GLY A 50 -9.86 -6.55 0.92
N ILE A 51 -10.16 -6.23 2.19
CA ILE A 51 -9.65 -6.98 3.33
C ILE A 51 -10.59 -8.15 3.58
N LYS A 52 -10.09 -9.38 3.43
CA LYS A 52 -10.84 -10.61 3.67
C LYS A 52 -10.19 -11.39 4.78
N VAL A 53 -10.91 -11.60 5.87
CA VAL A 53 -10.43 -12.33 7.06
C VAL A 53 -10.39 -13.82 6.78
N ASN A 54 -9.32 -14.49 7.21
CA ASN A 54 -9.13 -15.93 7.14
C ASN A 54 -8.77 -16.49 8.53
N GLY A 55 -9.70 -16.36 9.48
CA GLY A 55 -9.53 -16.80 10.86
C GLY A 55 -10.70 -16.38 11.75
N SER A 56 -10.70 -16.88 12.99
CA SER A 56 -11.68 -16.47 14.00
C SER A 56 -11.15 -15.29 14.83
N GLY A 57 -12.06 -14.49 15.38
CA GLY A 57 -11.73 -13.41 16.30
C GLY A 57 -11.29 -12.09 15.66
N THR A 58 -11.06 -12.04 14.35
CA THR A 58 -10.91 -10.78 13.59
C THR A 58 -12.20 -10.52 12.82
N SER A 59 -12.66 -9.27 12.76
CA SER A 59 -13.78 -8.89 11.89
C SER A 59 -13.50 -7.57 11.19
N VAL A 60 -14.14 -7.36 10.03
CA VAL A 60 -14.04 -6.12 9.26
C VAL A 60 -15.41 -5.46 9.24
N GLY A 61 -15.46 -4.21 9.71
CA GLY A 61 -16.58 -3.31 9.58
C GLY A 61 -16.18 -2.06 8.79
N GLN A 62 -16.97 -1.01 8.89
CA GLN A 62 -16.68 0.27 8.27
C GLN A 62 -17.06 1.42 9.22
N ALA A 63 -16.31 2.50 9.16
CA ALA A 63 -16.62 3.76 9.83
C ALA A 63 -17.80 4.46 9.13
N GLY A 64 -18.37 5.48 9.77
CA GLY A 64 -19.50 6.23 9.21
C GLY A 64 -19.19 6.92 7.87
N ASN A 65 -17.91 7.17 7.57
CA ASN A 65 -17.43 7.74 6.32
C ASN A 65 -16.92 6.69 5.31
N GLY A 66 -17.10 5.39 5.58
CA GLY A 66 -16.74 4.30 4.68
C GLY A 66 -15.30 3.75 4.81
N VAL A 67 -14.46 4.31 5.69
CA VAL A 67 -13.13 3.74 5.95
C VAL A 67 -13.27 2.35 6.59
N PRO A 68 -12.61 1.30 6.06
CA PRO A 68 -12.64 -0.02 6.67
C PRO A 68 -12.07 -0.04 8.10
N ILE A 69 -12.76 -0.72 9.00
CA ILE A 69 -12.34 -0.93 10.38
C ILE A 69 -12.06 -2.42 10.58
N VAL A 70 -10.83 -2.78 10.89
CA VAL A 70 -10.45 -4.12 11.33
C VAL A 70 -10.56 -4.18 12.85
N ASN A 71 -11.58 -4.85 13.36
CA ASN A 71 -11.64 -5.23 14.77
C ASN A 71 -10.68 -6.39 14.98
N ILE A 72 -9.49 -6.07 15.49
CA ILE A 72 -8.42 -7.03 15.71
C ILE A 72 -8.82 -8.09 16.74
N ALA A 73 -8.19 -9.26 16.65
CA ALA A 73 -8.36 -10.35 17.59
C ALA A 73 -7.88 -9.99 19.00
N LYS A 74 -8.44 -10.69 19.99
CA LYS A 74 -8.02 -10.57 21.39
C LYS A 74 -6.50 -10.80 21.51
N PRO A 75 -5.74 -9.88 22.12
CA PRO A 75 -4.32 -10.11 22.33
C PRO A 75 -4.09 -11.25 23.32
N ASN A 76 -3.04 -12.02 23.07
CA ASN A 76 -2.63 -13.11 23.96
C ASN A 76 -1.89 -12.59 25.22
N GLY A 77 -1.38 -13.51 26.04
CA GLY A 77 -0.66 -13.19 27.29
C GLY A 77 0.49 -12.20 27.12
N SER A 78 1.20 -12.25 25.98
CA SER A 78 2.29 -11.35 25.63
C SER A 78 1.88 -10.07 24.91
N GLY A 79 0.58 -9.83 24.70
CA GLY A 79 0.08 -8.62 24.04
C GLY A 79 0.06 -8.68 22.50
N LEU A 80 0.32 -9.85 21.91
CA LEU A 80 0.24 -10.06 20.46
C LEU A 80 -1.21 -10.35 20.06
N SER A 81 -1.77 -9.51 19.19
CA SER A 81 -3.00 -9.79 18.44
C SER A 81 -2.63 -10.35 17.07
N HIS A 82 -3.02 -11.60 16.82
CA HIS A 82 -2.72 -12.30 15.56
C HIS A 82 -3.97 -12.36 14.69
N ASN A 83 -3.93 -11.63 13.58
CA ASN A 83 -5.01 -11.46 12.63
C ASN A 83 -4.61 -12.11 11.32
N LYS A 84 -5.45 -12.99 10.79
CA LYS A 84 -5.19 -13.74 9.56
C LYS A 84 -6.14 -13.30 8.46
N PHE A 85 -5.61 -13.13 7.26
CA PHE A 85 -6.33 -12.64 6.10
C PHE A 85 -6.06 -13.48 4.86
N SER A 86 -7.06 -13.70 4.01
CA SER A 86 -6.85 -14.20 2.66
C SER A 86 -6.40 -13.09 1.73
N ASP A 87 -6.95 -11.89 1.92
CA ASP A 87 -6.57 -10.67 1.19
C ASP A 87 -6.43 -9.53 2.19
N TYR A 88 -5.35 -8.76 2.12
CA TYR A 88 -5.14 -7.58 2.95
C TYR A 88 -4.59 -6.45 2.08
N ASN A 89 -5.48 -5.58 1.63
CA ASN A 89 -5.15 -4.40 0.84
C ASN A 89 -5.72 -3.16 1.53
N VAL A 90 -4.97 -2.06 1.45
CA VAL A 90 -5.35 -0.78 2.01
C VAL A 90 -5.59 0.18 0.85
N GLY A 91 -6.82 0.67 0.73
CA GLY A 91 -7.17 1.68 -0.28
C GLY A 91 -6.65 3.07 0.09
N GLN A 92 -6.89 4.05 -0.78
CA GLN A 92 -6.49 5.44 -0.54
C GLN A 92 -7.19 6.07 0.67
N GLN A 93 -8.40 5.61 0.98
CA GLN A 93 -9.13 5.98 2.19
C GLN A 93 -8.47 5.47 3.48
N GLY A 94 -7.48 4.58 3.38
CA GLY A 94 -6.80 3.96 4.51
C GLY A 94 -7.58 2.81 5.15
N VAL A 95 -7.08 2.37 6.30
CA VAL A 95 -7.71 1.34 7.15
C VAL A 95 -7.47 1.67 8.62
N ILE A 96 -8.44 1.33 9.47
CA ILE A 96 -8.32 1.49 10.92
C ILE A 96 -8.20 0.11 11.57
N LEU A 97 -7.12 -0.11 12.32
CA LEU A 97 -6.95 -1.24 13.23
C LEU A 97 -7.52 -0.85 14.59
N ASN A 98 -8.68 -1.42 14.95
CA ASN A 98 -9.39 -1.04 16.16
C ASN A 98 -8.78 -1.70 17.41
N ASN A 99 -7.84 -0.99 18.05
CA ASN A 99 -7.20 -1.37 19.29
C ASN A 99 -7.79 -0.61 20.51
N ALA A 100 -9.02 -0.10 20.38
CA ALA A 100 -9.67 0.71 21.40
C ALA A 100 -10.43 -0.17 22.41
N THR A 101 -10.14 0.03 23.70
CA THR A 101 -10.79 -0.68 24.82
C THR A 101 -11.96 0.10 25.42
N GLU A 102 -12.04 1.41 25.15
CA GLU A 102 -13.16 2.26 25.58
C GLU A 102 -14.38 2.04 24.68
N ARG A 103 -15.57 2.49 25.12
CA ARG A 103 -16.82 2.30 24.37
C ARG A 103 -16.79 2.97 22.99
N THR A 104 -16.11 4.11 22.87
CA THR A 104 -15.95 4.87 21.64
C THR A 104 -14.53 5.41 21.55
N GLN A 105 -14.04 5.59 20.33
CA GLN A 105 -12.70 6.12 20.09
C GLN A 105 -12.74 7.12 18.93
N SER A 106 -12.08 8.26 19.09
CA SER A 106 -11.84 9.18 17.98
C SER A 106 -10.64 8.70 17.17
N THR A 107 -10.78 8.73 15.85
CA THR A 107 -9.79 8.34 14.85
C THR A 107 -9.66 9.45 13.80
N GLN A 108 -8.49 9.54 13.20
CA GLN A 108 -8.16 10.53 12.17
C GLN A 108 -8.80 10.16 10.82
N LEU A 109 -8.83 8.88 10.48
CA LEU A 109 -9.36 8.40 9.22
C LEU A 109 -10.88 8.22 9.25
N GLY A 110 -11.46 7.77 10.37
CA GLY A 110 -12.85 7.30 10.44
C GLY A 110 -13.78 8.12 11.33
N GLY A 111 -13.28 9.19 11.95
CA GLY A 111 -14.04 9.94 12.97
C GLY A 111 -14.24 9.11 14.24
N ILE A 112 -15.44 9.16 14.82
CA ILE A 112 -15.74 8.39 16.04
C ILE A 112 -16.17 6.97 15.66
N ILE A 113 -15.45 5.98 16.17
CA ILE A 113 -15.76 4.56 16.02
C ILE A 113 -16.17 3.94 17.36
N ILE A 114 -16.84 2.79 17.31
CA ILE A 114 -17.15 1.99 18.50
C ILE A 114 -15.90 1.18 18.88
N GLY A 115 -15.67 1.01 20.19
CA GLY A 115 -14.59 0.19 20.71
C GLY A 115 -14.65 -1.27 20.29
N ASN A 116 -13.50 -1.95 20.32
CA ASN A 116 -13.41 -3.33 19.91
C ASN A 116 -13.74 -4.28 21.07
N SER A 117 -14.92 -4.91 21.00
CA SER A 117 -15.37 -5.89 22.00
C SER A 117 -14.50 -7.14 22.08
N ASN A 118 -13.73 -7.47 21.03
CA ASN A 118 -12.83 -8.64 21.02
C ASN A 118 -11.71 -8.52 22.07
N LEU A 119 -11.32 -7.30 22.43
CA LEU A 119 -10.16 -7.04 23.30
C LEU A 119 -10.38 -7.43 24.77
N GLY A 120 -11.65 -7.49 25.22
CA GLY A 120 -11.97 -7.79 26.61
C GLY A 120 -11.30 -6.85 27.62
N GLY A 121 -11.16 -5.56 27.26
CA GLY A 121 -10.54 -4.53 28.11
C GLY A 121 -9.01 -4.45 28.03
N ARG A 122 -8.33 -5.32 27.26
CA ARG A 122 -6.87 -5.27 27.08
C ARG A 122 -6.50 -4.97 25.63
N ALA A 123 -5.87 -3.83 25.40
CA ALA A 123 -5.31 -3.48 24.11
C ALA A 123 -4.06 -4.31 23.77
N ALA A 124 -3.85 -4.57 22.49
CA ALA A 124 -2.65 -5.20 21.95
C ALA A 124 -1.46 -4.23 22.00
N SER A 125 -0.26 -4.77 22.22
CA SER A 125 1.01 -4.05 22.03
C SER A 125 1.61 -4.32 20.65
N THR A 126 1.26 -5.45 20.05
CA THR A 126 1.68 -5.85 18.70
C THR A 126 0.47 -6.38 17.94
N ILE A 127 0.24 -5.86 16.74
CA ILE A 127 -0.82 -6.26 15.83
C ILE A 127 -0.15 -6.89 14.61
N LEU A 128 -0.27 -8.20 14.50
CA LEU A 128 0.21 -8.97 13.36
C LEU A 128 -0.94 -9.20 12.38
N ASN A 129 -0.79 -8.67 11.17
CA ASN A 129 -1.67 -8.92 10.03
C ASN A 129 -0.96 -9.89 9.09
N GLU A 130 -1.26 -11.18 9.22
CA GLU A 130 -0.68 -12.25 8.40
C GLU A 130 -1.62 -12.57 7.24
N VAL A 131 -1.11 -12.45 6.01
CA VAL A 131 -1.80 -12.89 4.80
C VAL A 131 -1.37 -14.31 4.48
N ASN A 132 -2.34 -15.22 4.40
CA ASN A 132 -2.13 -16.62 4.04
C ASN A 132 -2.88 -17.01 2.75
N GLY A 133 -3.53 -16.06 2.08
CA GLY A 133 -4.03 -16.23 0.72
C GLY A 133 -2.93 -16.01 -0.31
N GLY A 134 -3.17 -16.44 -1.56
CA GLY A 134 -2.19 -16.45 -2.65
C GLY A 134 -1.86 -15.11 -3.31
N SER A 135 -2.43 -14.01 -2.81
CA SER A 135 -2.37 -12.69 -3.45
C SER A 135 -1.42 -11.74 -2.71
N PRO A 136 -0.62 -10.92 -3.42
CA PRO A 136 0.19 -9.88 -2.80
C PRO A 136 -0.68 -8.76 -2.21
N SER A 137 -0.14 -8.05 -1.22
CA SER A 137 -0.81 -6.91 -0.56
C SER A 137 -0.49 -5.59 -1.24
N GLN A 138 -1.51 -4.78 -1.51
CA GLN A 138 -1.38 -3.40 -1.99
C GLN A 138 -1.78 -2.41 -0.90
N LEU A 139 -0.84 -1.57 -0.47
CA LEU A 139 -1.03 -0.54 0.53
C LEU A 139 -0.97 0.84 -0.14
N LYS A 140 -2.13 1.45 -0.35
CA LYS A 140 -2.30 2.72 -1.09
C LYS A 140 -2.69 3.91 -0.21
N GLY A 141 -2.69 3.73 1.10
CA GLY A 141 -3.10 4.74 2.07
C GLY A 141 -2.63 4.42 3.48
N TYR A 142 -3.12 5.20 4.45
CA TYR A 142 -2.66 5.11 5.82
C TYR A 142 -3.32 3.96 6.59
N THR A 143 -2.54 3.30 7.44
CA THR A 143 -3.02 2.37 8.46
C THR A 143 -3.02 3.07 9.81
N GLU A 144 -4.18 3.25 10.42
CA GLU A 144 -4.34 3.88 11.73
C GLU A 144 -4.60 2.87 12.82
N VAL A 145 -3.90 2.95 13.95
CA VAL A 145 -4.26 2.20 15.17
C VAL A 145 -5.18 3.07 16.02
N ALA A 146 -6.43 2.67 16.18
CA ALA A 146 -7.37 3.36 17.07
C ALA A 146 -7.12 2.97 18.53
N GLY A 147 -7.14 3.95 19.44
CA GLY A 147 -6.94 3.70 20.88
C GLY A 147 -5.46 3.62 21.25
N LYS A 148 -5.06 2.57 21.98
CA LYS A 148 -3.68 2.44 22.42
C LYS A 148 -2.76 2.16 21.23
N SER A 149 -1.68 2.93 21.11
CA SER A 149 -0.65 2.73 20.08
C SER A 149 -0.05 1.31 20.14
N ALA A 150 0.24 0.71 18.99
CA ALA A 150 0.81 -0.63 18.90
C ALA A 150 1.80 -0.77 17.73
N HIS A 151 2.68 -1.77 17.81
CA HIS A 151 3.52 -2.19 16.69
C HIS A 151 2.66 -2.87 15.64
N VAL A 152 2.64 -2.35 14.41
CA VAL A 152 1.89 -2.95 13.28
C VAL A 152 2.82 -3.75 12.38
N ILE A 153 2.44 -4.99 12.09
CA ILE A 153 3.17 -5.87 11.18
C ILE A 153 2.22 -6.29 10.06
N VAL A 154 2.66 -6.14 8.80
CA VAL A 154 1.98 -6.70 7.63
C VAL A 154 2.91 -7.76 7.04
N ALA A 155 2.50 -9.02 7.17
CA ALA A 155 3.27 -10.18 6.73
C ALA A 155 2.55 -10.87 5.56
N ASN A 156 3.13 -10.80 4.35
CA ASN A 156 2.58 -11.45 3.16
C ASN A 156 3.71 -12.07 2.32
N PRO A 157 3.87 -13.41 2.34
CA PRO A 157 4.90 -14.10 1.55
C PRO A 157 4.81 -13.89 0.04
N TYR A 158 3.64 -13.52 -0.49
CA TYR A 158 3.46 -13.27 -1.92
C TYR A 158 3.90 -11.86 -2.35
N GLY A 159 4.15 -10.97 -1.39
CA GLY A 159 4.68 -9.63 -1.62
C GLY A 159 3.83 -8.52 -1.00
N VAL A 160 4.45 -7.35 -0.84
CA VAL A 160 3.80 -6.15 -0.32
C VAL A 160 4.22 -4.94 -1.16
N THR A 161 3.26 -4.23 -1.74
CA THR A 161 3.51 -2.99 -2.47
C THR A 161 2.96 -1.81 -1.69
N CYS A 162 3.80 -0.83 -1.38
CA CYS A 162 3.42 0.45 -0.80
C CYS A 162 3.44 1.54 -1.87
N ASN A 163 2.32 2.25 -2.03
CA ASN A 163 2.18 3.39 -2.92
C ASN A 163 1.39 4.50 -2.23
N GLY A 164 2.08 5.39 -1.52
CA GLY A 164 1.48 6.39 -0.65
C GLY A 164 1.00 5.82 0.67
N CYS A 165 1.60 4.72 1.13
CA CYS A 165 1.24 4.15 2.43
C CYS A 165 1.90 4.92 3.58
N GLY A 166 1.28 4.84 4.75
CA GLY A 166 1.78 5.45 5.97
C GLY A 166 1.09 4.86 7.20
N PHE A 167 1.51 5.27 8.39
CA PHE A 167 1.01 4.71 9.63
C PHE A 167 0.66 5.81 10.62
N ILE A 168 -0.46 5.67 11.33
CA ILE A 168 -0.94 6.63 12.33
C ILE A 168 -1.01 5.92 13.68
N ASN A 169 -0.58 6.62 14.73
CA ASN A 169 -0.56 6.10 16.11
C ASN A 169 0.21 4.76 16.25
N THR A 170 1.30 4.64 15.50
CA THR A 170 2.08 3.41 15.36
C THR A 170 3.56 3.74 15.62
N PRO A 171 4.14 3.40 16.78
CA PRO A 171 5.54 3.71 17.08
C PRO A 171 6.51 2.86 16.24
N LYS A 172 6.09 1.66 15.83
CA LYS A 172 6.88 0.73 15.04
C LYS A 172 6.02 0.09 13.96
N ALA A 173 6.51 0.02 12.73
CA ALA A 173 5.85 -0.66 11.62
C ALA A 173 6.81 -1.58 10.87
N THR A 174 6.34 -2.78 10.51
CA THR A 174 7.13 -3.78 9.78
C THR A 174 6.35 -4.28 8.57
N LEU A 175 6.91 -4.14 7.38
CA LEU A 175 6.46 -4.82 6.16
C LEU A 175 7.36 -6.01 5.91
N THR A 176 6.77 -7.21 5.79
CA THR A 176 7.55 -8.43 5.63
C THR A 176 6.94 -9.40 4.64
N THR A 177 7.79 -10.09 3.88
CA THR A 177 7.41 -11.30 3.13
C THR A 177 7.80 -12.58 3.87
N GLY A 178 8.41 -12.44 5.04
CA GLY A 178 8.71 -13.57 5.90
C GLY A 178 7.46 -14.09 6.58
N LYS A 179 7.35 -15.42 6.64
CA LYS A 179 6.34 -16.09 7.46
C LYS A 179 6.65 -15.84 8.94
N PRO A 180 5.73 -15.29 9.74
CA PRO A 180 5.96 -15.05 11.16
C PRO A 180 6.02 -16.39 11.92
N VAL A 181 7.06 -16.59 12.72
CA VAL A 181 7.17 -17.75 13.61
C VAL A 181 6.88 -17.30 15.05
N ILE A 182 5.81 -17.86 15.60
CA ILE A 182 5.30 -17.54 16.93
C ILE A 182 5.57 -18.74 17.83
N GLU A 183 6.28 -18.51 18.93
CA GLU A 183 6.60 -19.52 19.95
C GLU A 183 6.23 -18.96 21.32
N ASN A 184 5.55 -19.77 22.13
CA ASN A 184 5.04 -19.35 23.46
C ASN A 184 4.20 -18.05 23.41
N GLY A 185 3.45 -17.86 22.32
CA GLY A 185 2.62 -16.67 22.10
C GLY A 185 3.38 -15.42 21.65
N GLN A 186 4.71 -15.46 21.55
CA GLN A 186 5.52 -14.34 21.13
C GLN A 186 6.05 -14.54 19.71
N LEU A 187 6.09 -13.45 18.93
CA LEU A 187 6.77 -13.44 17.65
C LEU A 187 8.29 -13.51 17.90
N GLN A 188 8.93 -14.59 17.44
CA GLN A 188 10.37 -14.79 17.62
C GLN A 188 11.15 -14.36 16.38
N ARG A 189 10.69 -14.77 15.20
CA ARG A 189 11.41 -14.52 13.94
C ARG A 189 10.50 -14.45 12.74
N TYR A 190 11.05 -13.96 11.64
CA TYR A 190 10.47 -14.00 10.31
C TYR A 190 11.26 -14.95 9.42
N GLN A 191 10.56 -15.90 8.81
CA GLN A 191 11.12 -16.85 7.85
C GLN A 191 10.91 -16.34 6.42
N VAL A 192 11.91 -15.66 5.87
CA VAL A 192 11.89 -15.06 4.54
C VAL A 192 12.36 -16.05 3.47
N GLU A 193 11.44 -16.56 2.65
CA GLU A 193 11.73 -17.55 1.58
C GLU A 193 11.51 -17.01 0.18
N GLN A 194 10.60 -16.06 0.04
CA GLN A 194 10.13 -15.55 -1.25
C GLN A 194 9.45 -14.20 -1.08
N GLY A 195 8.93 -13.68 -2.18
CA GLY A 195 8.21 -12.41 -2.23
C GLY A 195 9.13 -11.21 -2.30
N SER A 196 8.54 -10.07 -2.65
CA SER A 196 9.24 -8.80 -2.66
C SER A 196 8.43 -7.70 -1.99
N VAL A 197 9.12 -6.75 -1.37
CA VAL A 197 8.51 -5.49 -0.93
C VAL A 197 8.85 -4.42 -1.94
N ALA A 198 7.84 -3.75 -2.49
CA ALA A 198 7.99 -2.68 -3.45
C ALA A 198 7.50 -1.36 -2.87
N ILE A 199 8.31 -0.31 -2.99
CA ILE A 199 7.93 1.08 -2.70
C ILE A 199 7.84 1.82 -4.02
N GLU A 200 6.65 2.32 -4.35
CA GLU A 200 6.32 2.86 -5.68
C GLU A 200 5.44 4.11 -5.59
N GLY A 201 5.26 4.79 -6.72
CA GLY A 201 4.32 5.90 -6.86
C GLY A 201 4.55 7.02 -5.84
N ALA A 202 3.57 7.26 -4.97
CA ALA A 202 3.63 8.30 -3.94
C ALA A 202 4.58 7.98 -2.76
N GLY A 203 5.26 6.84 -2.79
CA GLY A 203 6.29 6.49 -1.81
C GLY A 203 5.74 6.01 -0.46
N LEU A 204 6.56 6.15 0.57
CA LEU A 204 6.27 5.77 1.96
C LEU A 204 6.50 6.98 2.88
N ASN A 205 5.48 7.34 3.67
CA ASN A 205 5.63 8.31 4.76
C ASN A 205 5.55 7.62 6.12
N ALA A 206 6.70 7.56 6.79
CA ALA A 206 6.90 7.02 8.13
C ALA A 206 7.65 8.03 9.04
N ASN A 207 7.56 9.33 8.77
CA ASN A 207 8.21 10.38 9.58
C ASN A 207 7.70 10.47 11.02
N ASN A 208 6.48 9.97 11.26
CA ASN A 208 5.85 9.90 12.58
C ASN A 208 5.94 8.50 13.21
N VAL A 209 6.68 7.58 12.59
CA VAL A 209 6.97 6.23 13.11
C VAL A 209 8.40 6.24 13.60
N ASP A 210 8.64 5.77 14.82
CA ASP A 210 9.99 5.76 15.40
C ASP A 210 10.91 4.77 14.69
N GLN A 211 10.39 3.59 14.33
CA GLN A 211 11.13 2.55 13.61
C GLN A 211 10.28 1.94 12.49
N PHE A 212 10.80 1.98 11.27
CA PHE A 212 10.24 1.30 10.10
C PHE A 212 11.15 0.16 9.64
N GLU A 213 10.56 -1.00 9.36
CA GLU A 213 11.28 -2.22 8.99
C GLU A 213 10.73 -2.81 7.69
N ILE A 214 11.62 -3.15 6.77
CA ILE A 214 11.35 -3.93 5.58
C ILE A 214 12.14 -5.23 5.69
N ILE A 215 11.46 -6.38 5.74
CA ILE A 215 12.08 -7.70 5.90
C ILE A 215 11.58 -8.60 4.76
N THR A 216 12.39 -8.83 3.74
CA THR A 216 11.91 -9.39 2.47
C THR A 216 12.97 -10.20 1.76
N ARG A 217 12.59 -11.05 0.80
CA ARG A 217 13.61 -11.71 -0.03
C ARG A 217 14.28 -10.70 -0.95
N SER A 218 13.49 -9.86 -1.61
CA SER A 218 14.00 -8.71 -2.35
C SER A 218 13.20 -7.44 -2.09
N ALA A 219 13.87 -6.30 -2.14
CA ALA A 219 13.26 -4.98 -2.00
C ALA A 219 13.42 -4.19 -3.31
N LYS A 220 12.34 -3.56 -3.77
CA LYS A 220 12.34 -2.67 -4.94
C LYS A 220 11.94 -1.27 -4.49
N ILE A 221 12.88 -0.33 -4.50
CA ILE A 221 12.68 1.04 -4.02
C ILE A 221 12.68 1.97 -5.24
N ASN A 222 11.48 2.26 -5.74
CA ASN A 222 11.25 3.08 -6.93
C ASN A 222 10.59 4.42 -6.64
N ALA A 223 10.32 4.70 -5.36
CA ALA A 223 9.79 5.95 -4.88
C ALA A 223 10.38 6.30 -3.52
N GLU A 224 10.14 7.53 -3.09
CA GLU A 224 10.71 8.08 -1.86
C GLU A 224 10.28 7.31 -0.61
N ILE A 225 11.23 7.03 0.28
CA ILE A 225 10.97 6.58 1.65
C ILE A 225 11.36 7.71 2.60
N GLN A 226 10.41 8.15 3.41
CA GLN A 226 10.66 9.06 4.52
C GLN A 226 10.42 8.33 5.84
N ALA A 227 11.44 8.18 6.68
CA ALA A 227 11.34 7.47 7.95
C ALA A 227 12.24 8.11 9.01
N ARG A 228 12.00 7.87 10.31
CA ARG A 228 12.98 8.26 11.34
C ARG A 228 14.15 7.29 11.38
N ASN A 229 13.86 6.02 11.63
CA ASN A 229 14.85 4.94 11.59
C ASN A 229 14.33 3.88 10.63
N LEU A 230 15.11 3.59 9.59
CA LEU A 230 14.80 2.61 8.56
C LEU A 230 15.73 1.40 8.71
N ALA A 231 15.18 0.20 8.77
CA ALA A 231 15.93 -1.04 8.62
C ALA A 231 15.39 -1.85 7.45
N VAL A 232 16.27 -2.23 6.52
CA VAL A 232 15.95 -3.11 5.39
C VAL A 232 16.82 -4.36 5.52
N VAL A 233 16.17 -5.51 5.64
CA VAL A 233 16.80 -6.83 5.67
C VAL A 233 16.31 -7.60 4.45
N ALA A 234 17.24 -7.90 3.54
CA ALA A 234 16.98 -8.55 2.26
C ALA A 234 17.72 -9.90 2.14
N GLY A 235 17.15 -10.82 1.36
CA GLY A 235 17.64 -12.19 1.12
C GLY A 235 16.83 -13.26 1.84
N SER A 236 17.11 -14.53 1.55
CA SER A 236 16.55 -15.69 2.25
C SER A 236 17.17 -15.83 3.64
N ASN A 237 16.38 -15.52 4.67
CA ASN A 237 16.85 -15.38 6.05
C ASN A 237 15.86 -15.92 7.07
N ASP A 238 16.38 -16.38 8.20
CA ASP A 238 15.70 -16.30 9.49
C ASP A 238 16.08 -14.96 10.14
N VAL A 239 15.11 -14.08 10.33
CA VAL A 239 15.34 -12.73 10.92
C VAL A 239 14.70 -12.65 12.29
N ASP A 240 15.48 -12.40 13.33
CA ASP A 240 14.99 -12.21 14.69
C ASP A 240 14.10 -10.96 14.79
N ALA A 241 12.91 -11.10 15.38
CA ALA A 241 11.89 -10.06 15.38
C ALA A 241 12.19 -8.87 16.30
N LYS A 242 13.16 -9.00 17.22
CA LYS A 242 13.53 -7.94 18.18
C LYS A 242 14.81 -7.24 17.77
N THR A 243 15.83 -8.00 17.38
CA THR A 243 17.19 -7.53 17.12
C THR A 243 17.46 -7.27 15.63
N LEU A 244 16.61 -7.81 14.74
CA LEU A 244 16.84 -7.82 13.29
C LEU A 244 18.17 -8.50 12.91
N ALA A 245 18.65 -9.42 13.74
CA ALA A 245 19.77 -10.29 13.39
C ALA A 245 19.28 -11.26 12.30
N ALA A 246 19.98 -11.27 11.16
CA ALA A 246 19.66 -12.13 10.03
C ALA A 246 20.62 -13.32 9.98
N THR A 247 20.07 -14.53 10.00
CA THR A 247 20.81 -15.75 9.73
C THR A 247 20.43 -16.24 8.34
N ALA A 248 21.41 -16.29 7.44
CA ALA A 248 21.17 -16.74 6.07
C ALA A 248 20.64 -18.18 6.06
N ARG A 249 19.63 -18.41 5.22
CA ARG A 249 19.13 -19.77 4.93
C ARG A 249 19.63 -20.22 3.57
N ALA A 250 19.71 -21.53 3.38
CA ALA A 250 19.91 -22.08 2.05
C ALA A 250 18.65 -21.78 1.21
N GLY A 251 18.70 -20.71 0.41
CA GLY A 251 17.68 -20.41 -0.59
C GLY A 251 17.84 -21.31 -1.81
N ASP A 252 16.76 -21.54 -2.55
CA ASP A 252 16.85 -22.15 -3.88
C ASP A 252 17.57 -21.17 -4.83
N PRO A 253 18.78 -21.51 -5.33
CA PRO A 253 19.55 -20.62 -6.19
C PRO A 253 18.88 -20.36 -7.54
N SER A 254 17.94 -21.22 -7.98
CA SER A 254 17.16 -21.00 -9.21
C SER A 254 16.12 -19.88 -9.09
N GLN A 255 15.77 -19.50 -7.86
CA GLN A 255 14.82 -18.44 -7.55
C GLN A 255 15.49 -17.22 -6.91
N ALA A 256 16.82 -17.17 -6.88
CA ALA A 256 17.56 -16.06 -6.32
C ALA A 256 17.28 -14.78 -7.15
N PRO A 257 16.87 -13.67 -6.50
CA PRO A 257 16.70 -12.41 -7.21
C PRO A 257 18.05 -11.93 -7.75
N GLN A 258 18.03 -11.17 -8.86
CA GLN A 258 19.25 -10.58 -9.40
C GLN A 258 19.88 -9.56 -8.43
N LEU A 259 19.04 -8.88 -7.65
CA LEU A 259 19.41 -7.89 -6.65
C LEU A 259 18.57 -8.10 -5.40
N ALA A 260 19.22 -8.14 -4.24
CA ALA A 260 18.52 -8.20 -2.96
C ALA A 260 17.83 -6.87 -2.64
N ILE A 261 18.48 -5.75 -2.97
CA ILE A 261 17.92 -4.40 -2.86
C ILE A 261 18.16 -3.67 -4.18
N ASP A 262 17.09 -3.50 -4.93
CA ASP A 262 17.07 -2.72 -6.18
C ASP A 262 16.48 -1.34 -5.87
N SER A 263 17.33 -0.31 -5.90
CA SER A 263 16.93 1.08 -5.72
C SER A 263 17.21 1.84 -7.01
N SER A 264 16.18 2.49 -7.55
CA SER A 264 16.33 3.35 -8.72
C SER A 264 16.64 4.80 -8.31
N ALA A 265 17.11 5.61 -9.27
CA ALA A 265 17.36 7.03 -9.04
C ALA A 265 16.12 7.83 -8.58
N LEU A 266 14.91 7.27 -8.75
CA LEU A 266 13.64 7.83 -8.28
C LEU A 266 13.31 7.46 -6.82
N GLY A 267 13.96 6.44 -6.27
CA GLY A 267 13.72 5.92 -4.92
C GLY A 267 14.75 6.38 -3.90
N GLY A 268 14.68 7.65 -3.50
CA GLY A 268 15.51 8.17 -2.41
C GLY A 268 15.08 7.64 -1.03
N MET A 269 16.03 7.27 -0.18
CA MET A 269 15.76 6.93 1.23
C MET A 269 16.20 8.09 2.12
N TYR A 270 15.24 8.68 2.84
CA TYR A 270 15.45 9.79 3.75
C TYR A 270 15.10 9.34 5.16
N ALA A 271 16.15 9.09 5.95
CA ALA A 271 15.98 8.76 7.36
C ALA A 271 17.15 9.25 8.21
N ASN A 272 16.91 9.36 9.52
CA ASN A 272 17.96 9.72 10.48
C ASN A 272 18.99 8.59 10.56
N THR A 273 18.52 7.34 10.58
CA THR A 273 19.37 6.15 10.58
C THR A 273 18.87 5.18 9.53
N ILE A 274 19.78 4.66 8.69
CA ILE A 274 19.47 3.62 7.71
C ILE A 274 20.36 2.41 8.00
N LYS A 275 19.74 1.26 8.30
CA LYS A 275 20.40 -0.05 8.41
C LYS A 275 20.02 -0.90 7.19
N LEU A 276 20.99 -1.28 6.37
CA LEU A 276 20.80 -2.20 5.24
C LEU A 276 21.55 -3.49 5.52
N VAL A 277 20.86 -4.63 5.42
CA VAL A 277 21.43 -5.97 5.56
C VAL A 277 21.02 -6.79 4.35
N GLY A 278 21.99 -7.24 3.55
CA GLY A 278 21.81 -8.21 2.47
C GLY A 278 22.59 -9.48 2.78
N THR A 279 21.98 -10.65 2.60
CA THR A 279 22.62 -11.95 2.90
C THR A 279 22.68 -12.92 1.73
N GLU A 280 21.84 -12.74 0.71
CA GLU A 280 21.94 -13.48 -0.55
C GLU A 280 22.94 -12.79 -1.48
N ALA A 281 23.77 -13.58 -2.15
CA ALA A 281 24.59 -13.10 -3.26
C ALA A 281 23.81 -13.22 -4.56
N GLY A 282 23.89 -12.18 -5.39
CA GLY A 282 23.44 -12.23 -6.77
C GLY A 282 24.20 -13.30 -7.58
N PRO A 283 23.64 -13.74 -8.72
CA PRO A 283 24.13 -14.89 -9.51
C PRO A 283 25.59 -14.80 -9.99
N TRP A 284 26.23 -13.64 -9.85
CA TRP A 284 27.62 -13.38 -10.26
C TRP A 284 28.56 -13.04 -9.09
N SER A 285 28.10 -13.16 -7.84
CA SER A 285 28.86 -12.77 -6.64
C SER A 285 28.94 -13.92 -5.63
N THR A 286 29.94 -13.88 -4.75
CA THR A 286 30.05 -14.84 -3.64
C THR A 286 29.21 -14.35 -2.45
N PRO A 287 28.50 -15.22 -1.71
CA PRO A 287 27.70 -14.81 -0.56
C PRO A 287 28.54 -14.04 0.45
N ARG A 288 28.27 -12.74 0.60
CA ARG A 288 28.87 -11.89 1.64
C ARG A 288 27.75 -11.13 2.31
N SER A 289 27.54 -11.39 3.61
CA SER A 289 26.67 -10.56 4.42
C SER A 289 27.25 -9.15 4.49
N ALA A 290 26.57 -8.17 3.90
CA ALA A 290 26.95 -6.77 3.98
C ALA A 290 25.95 -6.04 4.87
N SER A 291 26.44 -5.49 6.00
CA SER A 291 25.66 -4.66 6.90
C SER A 291 26.19 -3.23 6.88
N TRP A 292 25.36 -2.27 6.49
CA TRP A 292 25.70 -0.85 6.47
C TRP A 292 24.78 -0.10 7.42
N THR A 293 25.34 0.75 8.28
CA THR A 293 24.58 1.71 9.07
C THR A 293 25.01 3.10 8.64
N MET A 294 24.12 3.86 8.01
CA MET A 294 24.35 5.27 7.67
C MET A 294 23.82 6.15 8.80
N LEU A 295 24.64 7.12 9.23
CA LEU A 295 24.32 8.18 10.19
C LEU A 295 23.70 9.39 9.46
N PRO A 296 22.97 10.28 10.15
CA PRO A 296 22.13 11.28 9.50
C PRO A 296 22.92 12.27 8.64
N GLY A 297 22.49 12.43 7.39
CA GLY A 297 22.97 13.43 6.43
C GLY A 297 22.23 13.32 5.10
N PRO A 298 22.02 14.42 4.34
CA PRO A 298 21.47 14.33 2.99
C PRO A 298 22.54 13.77 2.04
N CYS A 299 22.09 12.94 1.10
CA CYS A 299 22.82 12.32 -0.01
C CYS A 299 23.60 11.03 0.28
N ALA A 300 23.03 9.90 -0.18
CA ALA A 300 23.79 8.92 -0.94
C ALA A 300 22.99 8.55 -2.21
N PRO A 301 23.62 8.50 -3.40
CA PRO A 301 22.97 7.97 -4.59
C PRO A 301 22.67 6.48 -4.40
N ALA A 302 21.62 6.00 -5.07
CA ALA A 302 21.16 4.61 -5.07
C ALA A 302 22.33 3.62 -5.19
N SER A 303 22.71 2.98 -4.09
CA SER A 303 23.70 1.92 -4.08
C SER A 303 22.97 0.59 -4.28
N THR A 304 23.14 0.01 -5.47
CA THR A 304 22.64 -1.32 -5.80
C THR A 304 23.41 -2.37 -4.98
N LEU A 305 22.72 -3.17 -4.17
CA LEU A 305 23.32 -4.27 -3.42
C LEU A 305 23.01 -5.59 -4.13
N ALA A 306 24.07 -6.19 -4.68
CA ALA A 306 24.07 -7.54 -5.23
C ALA A 306 24.20 -8.60 -4.13
#